data_AF-A0A7C4NVT9-F1
#
_entry.id   AF-A0A7C4NVT9-F1
#
_cell.length_a   1.000
_cell.length_b   1.000
_cell.length_c   1.000
_cell.angle_alpha   90.00
_cell.angle_beta   90.00
_cell.angle_gamma   90.00
#
_symmetry.space_group_name_H-M   'P 1'
#
loop_
_entity.id
_entity.type
_entity.pdbx_description
1 polymer ?
#
loop_
_entity_poly.entity_id
_entity_poly.type
_entity_poly.pdbx_seq_one_letter_code
_entity_poly.pdbx_strand_id
1 'polypeptide(L)'
;MKQLYDIIMRIMGKYDIIMRISVMIIFIIGLIMFVIGSHLAIKALTTETWKSRSEVLASEKALVVSAGWISKNENLIDKIIVVDPYEGYDYWFAYKPTITSEAKDFVISGRVIELSTPQIWFNFYIFDSNNFELWTVGGSYSAIYEARGRTSYNFKISIASKDNVPDILYFVVEKTVNVPVLNPKVRVTINISWVEKAPIRDSSKYLILLPILVIDESKDTFLRGVITKESKDIVLKGYATEVRGRKFNFYIMDSENYQNWFEGKTYVAYFDEKNVSSTLFSIPLTKDQASSLIYIVVENPLLDVDETVKVTLILEWREKTSIATIIREWILGGVITILGFIFIMIAGLLIYILKQ
;
A
#
# COMPACT_ATOMS: atom_id res chain seq x y z
N MET A 1 87.37 -35.56 45.59
CA MET A 1 86.20 -36.40 45.26
C MET A 1 84.99 -36.15 46.16
N LYS A 2 85.10 -36.20 47.51
CA LYS A 2 83.95 -35.98 48.42
C LYS A 2 83.23 -34.63 48.23
N GLN A 3 83.97 -33.52 48.12
CA GLN A 3 83.37 -32.20 47.85
C GLN A 3 82.63 -32.11 46.51
N LEU A 4 83.12 -32.78 45.46
CA LEU A 4 82.46 -32.78 44.14
C LEU A 4 81.16 -33.59 44.19
N TYR A 5 81.16 -34.73 44.90
CA TYR A 5 79.98 -35.55 45.13
C TYR A 5 78.89 -34.77 45.89
N ASP A 6 79.25 -34.05 46.95
CA ASP A 6 78.29 -33.26 47.74
C ASP A 6 77.67 -32.11 46.93
N ILE A 7 78.44 -31.47 46.05
CA ILE A 7 77.93 -30.43 45.13
C ILE A 7 76.96 -31.03 44.12
N ILE A 8 77.30 -32.16 43.50
CA ILE A 8 76.43 -32.85 42.54
C ILE A 8 75.12 -33.29 43.21
N MET A 9 75.18 -33.88 44.40
CA MET A 9 74.00 -34.32 45.15
C MET A 9 73.11 -33.14 45.56
N ARG A 10 73.68 -32.00 45.95
CA ARG A 10 72.93 -30.78 46.29
C ARG A 10 72.28 -30.13 45.05
N ILE A 11 72.94 -30.22 43.90
CA ILE A 11 72.39 -29.77 42.61
C ILE A 11 71.25 -30.69 42.19
N MET A 12 71.42 -32.02 42.25
CA MET A 12 70.37 -33.00 41.94
C MET A 12 69.13 -32.84 42.84
N GLY A 13 69.31 -32.61 44.14
CA GLY A 13 68.20 -32.35 45.05
C GLY A 13 67.42 -31.07 44.72
N LYS A 14 68.11 -30.00 44.28
CA LYS A 14 67.44 -28.78 43.79
C LYS A 14 66.68 -29.04 42.48
N TYR A 15 67.23 -29.84 41.58
CA TYR A 15 66.55 -30.23 40.35
C TYR A 15 65.29 -31.05 40.61
N ASP A 16 65.30 -32.00 41.56
CA ASP A 16 64.10 -32.75 41.94
C ASP A 16 62.98 -31.84 42.44
N ILE A 17 63.33 -30.88 43.33
CA ILE A 17 62.35 -29.91 43.84
C ILE A 17 61.80 -29.02 42.71
N ILE A 18 62.66 -28.48 41.86
CA ILE A 18 62.24 -27.63 40.73
C ILE A 18 61.37 -28.43 39.76
N MET A 19 61.70 -29.70 39.52
CA MET A 19 60.95 -30.57 38.62
C MET A 19 59.56 -30.89 39.19
N ARG A 20 59.46 -31.23 40.47
CA ARG A 20 58.17 -31.45 41.17
C ARG A 20 57.28 -30.22 41.13
N ILE A 21 57.85 -29.03 41.41
CA ILE A 21 57.13 -27.76 41.32
C ILE A 21 56.65 -27.50 39.89
N SER A 22 57.50 -27.75 38.89
CA SER A 22 57.14 -27.53 37.48
C SER A 22 56.00 -28.45 37.03
N VAL A 23 56.04 -29.72 37.44
CA VAL A 23 54.96 -30.69 37.15
C VAL A 23 53.66 -30.31 37.84
N MET A 24 53.72 -29.82 39.08
CA MET A 24 52.55 -29.32 39.80
C MET A 24 51.94 -28.09 39.10
N ILE A 25 52.76 -27.17 38.61
CA ILE A 25 52.29 -26.01 37.83
C ILE A 25 51.60 -26.46 36.53
N ILE A 26 52.17 -27.42 35.79
CA ILE A 26 51.56 -27.97 34.57
C ILE A 26 50.19 -28.60 34.87
N PHE A 27 50.08 -29.36 35.97
CA PHE A 27 48.82 -29.95 36.40
C PHE A 27 47.76 -28.87 36.71
N ILE A 28 48.14 -27.83 37.47
CA ILE A 28 47.23 -26.73 37.83
C ILE A 28 46.76 -25.98 36.58
N ILE A 29 47.66 -25.69 35.64
CA ILE A 29 47.29 -25.05 34.36
C ILE A 29 46.32 -25.95 33.58
N GLY A 30 46.61 -27.25 33.48
CA GLY A 30 45.74 -28.22 32.82
C GLY A 30 44.34 -28.29 33.44
N LEU A 31 44.25 -28.30 34.77
CA LEU A 31 42.97 -28.30 35.50
C LEU A 31 42.18 -27.02 35.27
N ILE A 32 42.83 -25.85 35.33
CA ILE A 32 42.18 -24.55 35.06
C ILE A 32 41.64 -24.53 33.63
N MET A 33 42.44 -24.95 32.65
CA MET A 33 42.02 -25.02 31.26
C MET A 33 40.83 -25.97 31.08
N PHE A 34 40.86 -27.16 31.71
CA PHE A 34 39.76 -28.12 31.63
C PHE A 34 38.44 -27.56 32.17
N VAL A 35 38.48 -26.91 33.34
CA VAL A 35 37.28 -26.31 33.96
C VAL A 35 36.74 -25.14 33.13
N ILE A 36 37.61 -24.23 32.68
CA ILE A 36 37.21 -23.09 31.85
C ILE A 36 36.64 -23.58 30.51
N GLY A 37 37.34 -24.50 29.84
CA GLY A 37 36.90 -25.07 28.57
C GLY A 37 35.53 -25.73 28.68
N SER A 38 35.32 -26.54 29.72
CA SER A 38 34.05 -27.22 29.99
C SER A 38 32.93 -26.21 30.27
N HIS A 39 33.20 -25.19 31.07
CA HIS A 39 32.23 -24.13 31.35
C HIS A 39 31.85 -23.35 30.08
N LEU A 40 32.81 -23.02 29.22
CA LEU A 40 32.55 -22.36 27.93
C LEU A 40 31.70 -23.23 27.01
N ALA A 41 32.01 -24.52 26.90
CA ALA A 41 31.26 -25.46 26.06
C ALA A 41 29.80 -25.62 26.53
N ILE A 42 29.57 -25.70 27.84
CA ILE A 42 28.21 -25.80 28.43
C ILE A 42 27.45 -24.47 28.25
N LYS A 43 28.12 -23.33 28.45
CA LYS A 43 27.50 -22.01 28.29
C LYS A 43 27.07 -21.76 26.85
N ALA A 44 27.88 -22.18 25.88
CA ALA A 44 27.53 -22.11 24.46
C ALA A 44 26.27 -22.95 24.11
N LEU A 45 26.08 -24.10 24.77
CA LEU A 45 24.89 -24.94 24.57
C LEU A 45 23.60 -24.37 25.20
N THR A 46 23.74 -23.57 26.27
CA THR A 46 22.61 -23.17 27.11
C THR A 46 22.16 -21.74 26.90
N THR A 47 22.96 -20.91 26.22
CA THR A 47 22.62 -19.51 25.97
C THR A 47 21.85 -19.40 24.66
N GLU A 48 20.52 -19.37 24.72
CA GLU A 48 19.72 -18.95 23.57
C GLU A 48 19.93 -17.46 23.31
N THR A 49 20.85 -17.13 22.40
CA THR A 49 21.06 -15.76 21.96
C THR A 49 20.08 -15.43 20.84
N TRP A 50 19.13 -14.54 21.14
CA TRP A 50 18.21 -13.97 20.17
C TRP A 50 18.78 -12.65 19.64
N LYS A 51 19.00 -12.56 18.32
CA LYS A 51 19.53 -11.34 17.70
C LYS A 51 18.40 -10.58 17.01
N SER A 52 18.33 -9.27 17.26
CA SER A 52 17.41 -8.40 16.52
C SER A 52 17.86 -8.30 15.07
N ARG A 53 16.90 -8.41 14.17
CA ARG A 53 17.06 -8.24 12.72
C ARG A 53 16.03 -7.24 12.23
N SER A 54 16.35 -6.59 11.12
CA SER A 54 15.45 -5.66 10.45
C SER A 54 15.70 -5.68 8.95
N GLU A 55 14.65 -5.52 8.16
CA GLU A 55 14.72 -5.34 6.73
C GLU A 55 13.82 -4.17 6.30
N VAL A 56 14.35 -3.31 5.44
CA VAL A 56 13.58 -2.23 4.82
C VAL A 56 12.87 -2.81 3.61
N LEU A 57 11.54 -2.97 3.70
CA LEU A 57 10.71 -3.51 2.63
C LEU A 57 10.37 -2.45 1.57
N ALA A 58 10.24 -1.20 2.01
CA ALA A 58 10.07 -0.04 1.15
C ALA A 58 10.65 1.20 1.83
N SER A 59 11.33 2.06 1.06
CA SER A 59 11.87 3.33 1.55
C SER A 59 11.29 4.46 0.72
N GLU A 60 10.48 5.32 1.33
CA GLU A 60 9.80 6.44 0.68
C GLU A 60 9.11 6.10 -0.65
N LYS A 61 8.48 4.92 -0.74
CA LYS A 61 7.75 4.52 -1.95
C LYS A 61 6.57 5.47 -2.15
N ALA A 62 6.58 6.20 -3.27
CA ALA A 62 5.49 7.09 -3.64
C ALA A 62 4.31 6.29 -4.24
N LEU A 63 3.12 6.49 -3.67
CA LEU A 63 1.84 6.01 -4.16
C LEU A 63 1.02 7.22 -4.58
N VAL A 64 0.77 7.35 -5.89
CA VAL A 64 0.00 8.45 -6.47
C VAL A 64 -1.45 8.01 -6.63
N VAL A 65 -2.33 8.58 -5.82
CA VAL A 65 -3.77 8.26 -5.80
C VAL A 65 -4.55 9.38 -6.47
N SER A 66 -5.46 9.02 -7.36
CA SER A 66 -6.26 10.02 -8.07
C SER A 66 -7.31 10.64 -7.17
N ALA A 67 -7.74 11.87 -7.49
CA ALA A 67 -8.93 12.51 -6.93
C ALA A 67 -10.22 11.68 -7.02
N GLY A 68 -10.23 10.67 -7.89
CA GLY A 68 -11.37 9.78 -8.03
C GLY A 68 -12.55 10.45 -8.72
N TRP A 69 -12.29 11.34 -9.68
CA TRP A 69 -13.33 12.01 -10.45
C TRP A 69 -13.07 11.83 -11.94
N ILE A 70 -14.07 11.30 -12.64
CA ILE A 70 -13.98 11.01 -14.07
C ILE A 70 -14.95 11.94 -14.80
N SER A 71 -14.42 12.68 -15.78
CA SER A 71 -15.25 13.46 -16.68
C SER A 71 -16.08 12.53 -17.57
N LYS A 72 -17.38 12.78 -17.60
CA LYS A 72 -18.37 12.08 -18.41
C LYS A 72 -19.00 13.07 -19.37
N ASN A 73 -19.38 12.59 -20.54
CA ASN A 73 -20.07 13.36 -21.56
C ASN A 73 -21.01 12.44 -22.32
N GLU A 74 -22.24 12.89 -22.55
CA GLU A 74 -23.26 12.17 -23.28
C GLU A 74 -23.97 13.12 -24.24
N ASN A 75 -24.26 12.62 -25.44
CA ASN A 75 -25.07 13.34 -26.41
C ASN A 75 -26.55 13.14 -26.05
N LEU A 76 -27.22 14.21 -25.63
CA LEU A 76 -28.65 14.19 -25.30
C LEU A 76 -29.51 14.11 -26.56
N ILE A 77 -29.14 14.87 -27.59
CA ILE A 77 -29.88 14.94 -28.85
C ILE A 77 -28.96 15.39 -30.00
N ASP A 78 -29.03 14.69 -31.13
CA ASP A 78 -28.59 15.19 -32.44
C ASP A 78 -29.68 14.87 -33.46
N LYS A 79 -30.63 15.80 -33.62
CA LYS A 79 -31.84 15.61 -34.44
C LYS A 79 -32.17 16.87 -35.24
N ILE A 80 -32.95 16.68 -36.30
CA ILE A 80 -33.59 17.79 -37.02
C ILE A 80 -35.05 17.82 -36.57
N ILE A 81 -35.45 18.93 -35.98
CA ILE A 81 -36.84 19.22 -35.60
C ILE A 81 -37.47 20.02 -36.75
N VAL A 82 -38.64 19.59 -37.23
CA VAL A 82 -39.32 20.19 -38.37
C VAL A 82 -40.71 20.62 -37.93
N VAL A 83 -40.90 21.93 -37.75
CA VAL A 83 -42.18 22.43 -37.25
C VAL A 83 -43.25 22.31 -38.34
N ASP A 84 -44.32 21.54 -38.08
CA ASP A 84 -45.44 21.34 -39.01
C ASP A 84 -46.06 22.69 -39.40
N PRO A 85 -46.42 22.94 -40.67
CA PRO A 85 -47.02 24.20 -41.10
C PRO A 85 -48.24 24.67 -40.29
N TYR A 86 -49.02 23.75 -39.74
CA TYR A 86 -50.22 24.05 -38.96
C TYR A 86 -49.96 24.20 -37.46
N GLU A 87 -48.76 23.85 -37.01
CA GLU A 87 -48.35 23.98 -35.61
C GLU A 87 -47.43 25.20 -35.40
N GLY A 88 -47.53 25.80 -34.21
CA GLY A 88 -46.68 26.93 -33.80
C GLY A 88 -45.27 26.51 -33.38
N TYR A 89 -45.10 25.24 -33.02
CA TYR A 89 -43.85 24.67 -32.51
C TYR A 89 -43.79 23.17 -32.78
N ASP A 90 -42.60 22.61 -32.65
CA ASP A 90 -42.37 21.17 -32.54
C ASP A 90 -41.25 20.95 -31.51
N TYR A 91 -41.14 19.75 -30.97
CA TYR A 91 -40.22 19.46 -29.89
C TYR A 91 -39.65 18.04 -29.95
N TRP A 92 -38.54 17.88 -29.25
CA TRP A 92 -37.99 16.57 -28.93
C TRP A 92 -37.65 16.53 -27.45
N PHE A 93 -37.43 15.35 -26.89
CA PHE A 93 -37.01 15.20 -25.51
C PHE A 93 -35.83 14.26 -25.37
N ALA A 94 -35.07 14.44 -24.30
CA ALA A 94 -34.04 13.50 -23.87
C ALA A 94 -34.20 13.19 -22.39
N TYR A 95 -33.89 11.95 -22.02
CA TYR A 95 -33.82 11.56 -20.64
C TYR A 95 -32.48 11.97 -20.04
N LYS A 96 -32.49 12.26 -18.74
CA LYS A 96 -31.30 12.42 -17.93
C LYS A 96 -30.39 11.19 -18.02
N PRO A 97 -29.05 11.37 -18.15
CA PRO A 97 -28.10 10.28 -18.06
C PRO A 97 -28.26 9.44 -16.80
N THR A 98 -28.01 8.13 -16.91
CA THR A 98 -27.94 7.26 -15.73
C THR A 98 -26.66 7.56 -14.96
N ILE A 99 -26.80 8.24 -13.82
CA ILE A 99 -25.68 8.60 -12.95
C ILE A 99 -25.69 7.66 -11.75
N THR A 100 -24.70 6.77 -11.69
CA THR A 100 -24.67 5.66 -10.72
C THR A 100 -24.04 6.02 -9.39
N SER A 101 -23.29 7.12 -9.34
CA SER A 101 -22.55 7.54 -8.16
C SER A 101 -22.76 9.04 -7.87
N GLU A 102 -21.96 9.56 -6.94
CA GLU A 102 -21.90 11.00 -6.64
C GLU A 102 -21.40 11.75 -7.88
N ALA A 103 -22.03 12.87 -8.23
CA ALA A 103 -21.70 13.62 -9.44
C ALA A 103 -21.96 15.11 -9.26
N LYS A 104 -21.15 15.93 -9.95
CA LYS A 104 -21.18 17.39 -9.88
C LYS A 104 -20.80 18.03 -11.22
N ASP A 105 -20.83 19.36 -11.25
CA ASP A 105 -20.38 20.18 -12.37
C ASP A 105 -21.07 19.85 -13.70
N PHE A 106 -22.39 19.68 -13.64
CA PHE A 106 -23.20 19.40 -14.83
C PHE A 106 -23.20 20.61 -15.76
N VAL A 107 -22.95 20.36 -17.03
CA VAL A 107 -22.95 21.37 -18.09
C VAL A 107 -23.75 20.85 -19.26
N ILE A 108 -24.84 21.53 -19.58
CA ILE A 108 -25.59 21.30 -20.82
C ILE A 108 -25.07 22.32 -21.85
N SER A 109 -24.57 21.83 -22.98
CA SER A 109 -24.07 22.69 -24.05
C SER A 109 -24.60 22.21 -25.39
N GLY A 110 -24.84 23.14 -26.30
CA GLY A 110 -25.42 22.77 -27.56
C GLY A 110 -25.29 23.82 -28.64
N ARG A 111 -25.54 23.36 -29.86
CA ARG A 111 -25.59 24.15 -31.08
C ARG A 111 -26.91 23.86 -31.80
N VAL A 112 -27.59 24.93 -32.17
CA VAL A 112 -28.89 24.88 -32.83
C VAL A 112 -28.81 25.70 -34.13
N ILE A 113 -29.21 25.14 -35.27
CA ILE A 113 -29.02 25.77 -36.58
C ILE A 113 -30.25 25.52 -37.46
N GLU A 114 -30.78 26.59 -38.08
CA GLU A 114 -31.84 26.50 -39.07
C GLU A 114 -31.27 26.13 -40.46
N LEU A 115 -31.91 25.17 -41.13
CA LEU A 115 -31.44 24.53 -42.36
C LEU A 115 -32.30 24.81 -43.59
N SER A 116 -33.34 25.64 -43.48
CA SER A 116 -34.21 25.97 -44.61
C SER A 116 -33.56 26.94 -45.59
N THR A 117 -34.13 26.99 -46.80
CA THR A 117 -33.75 27.93 -47.85
C THR A 117 -35.00 28.65 -48.35
N PRO A 118 -35.17 29.96 -48.06
CA PRO A 118 -34.29 30.80 -47.23
C PRO A 118 -34.32 30.37 -45.75
N GLN A 119 -33.28 30.74 -45.00
CA GLN A 119 -33.28 30.52 -43.56
C GLN A 119 -34.33 31.38 -42.87
N ILE A 120 -34.95 30.84 -41.83
CA ILE A 120 -36.05 31.49 -41.10
C ILE A 120 -35.61 31.71 -39.65
N TRP A 121 -36.12 32.77 -39.01
CA TRP A 121 -35.91 32.95 -37.58
C TRP A 121 -36.79 31.99 -36.78
N PHE A 122 -36.27 31.54 -35.65
CA PHE A 122 -37.01 30.69 -34.72
C PHE A 122 -36.66 31.04 -33.27
N ASN A 123 -37.52 30.64 -32.35
CA ASN A 123 -37.25 30.64 -30.92
C ASN A 123 -36.88 29.23 -30.49
N PHE A 124 -35.96 29.14 -29.53
CA PHE A 124 -35.50 27.88 -28.97
C PHE A 124 -35.58 27.92 -27.46
N TYR A 125 -36.18 26.87 -26.89
CA TYR A 125 -36.35 26.73 -25.45
C TYR A 125 -35.87 25.36 -24.98
N ILE A 126 -35.38 25.33 -23.74
CA ILE A 126 -35.13 24.11 -22.99
C ILE A 126 -35.97 24.14 -21.73
N PHE A 127 -36.78 23.12 -21.51
CA PHE A 127 -37.66 23.00 -20.35
C PHE A 127 -37.42 21.69 -19.61
N ASP A 128 -37.72 21.70 -18.31
CA ASP A 128 -38.12 20.48 -17.61
C ASP A 128 -39.58 20.12 -17.93
N SER A 129 -40.06 18.96 -17.46
CA SER A 129 -41.43 18.51 -17.74
C SER A 129 -42.50 19.50 -17.26
N ASN A 130 -42.35 20.04 -16.04
CA ASN A 130 -43.37 20.92 -15.44
C ASN A 130 -43.49 22.24 -16.20
N ASN A 131 -42.35 22.86 -16.53
CA ASN A 131 -42.32 24.11 -17.28
C ASN A 131 -42.71 23.92 -18.74
N PHE A 132 -42.44 22.76 -19.33
CA PHE A 132 -42.93 22.43 -20.67
C PHE A 132 -44.46 22.39 -20.70
N GLU A 133 -45.10 21.67 -19.78
CA GLU A 133 -46.57 21.60 -19.70
C GLU A 133 -47.19 22.98 -19.50
N LEU A 134 -46.67 23.78 -18.57
CA LEU A 134 -47.10 25.16 -18.35
C LEU A 134 -46.97 26.02 -19.61
N TRP A 135 -45.85 25.88 -20.33
CA TRP A 135 -45.60 26.59 -21.58
C TRP A 135 -46.63 26.21 -22.66
N THR A 136 -46.95 24.92 -22.83
CA THR A 136 -47.89 24.45 -23.87
C THR A 136 -49.31 24.97 -23.71
N VAL A 137 -49.73 25.28 -22.47
CA VAL A 137 -51.07 25.82 -22.17
C VAL A 137 -51.09 27.36 -22.06
N GLY A 138 -49.97 28.02 -22.38
CA GLY A 138 -49.84 29.48 -22.28
C GLY A 138 -49.79 30.01 -20.84
N GLY A 139 -49.41 29.16 -19.89
CA GLY A 139 -49.21 29.51 -18.48
C GLY A 139 -47.90 30.29 -18.25
N SER A 140 -47.71 30.74 -17.00
CA SER A 140 -46.42 31.29 -16.58
C SER A 140 -45.41 30.15 -16.40
N TYR A 141 -44.25 30.26 -17.02
CA TYR A 141 -43.21 29.23 -17.05
C TYR A 141 -41.83 29.84 -16.79
N SER A 142 -40.85 29.00 -16.48
CA SER A 142 -39.43 29.34 -16.43
C SER A 142 -38.63 28.36 -17.28
N ALA A 143 -38.06 28.83 -18.39
CA ALA A 143 -37.17 28.01 -19.20
C ALA A 143 -35.82 27.82 -18.51
N ILE A 144 -35.20 26.66 -18.69
CA ILE A 144 -33.79 26.42 -18.32
C ILE A 144 -32.89 27.25 -19.24
N TYR A 145 -33.28 27.34 -20.51
CA TYR A 145 -32.64 28.20 -21.50
C TYR A 145 -33.67 28.70 -22.49
N GLU A 146 -33.52 29.95 -22.89
CA GLU A 146 -34.41 30.62 -23.81
C GLU A 146 -33.62 31.54 -24.73
N ALA A 147 -33.85 31.42 -26.03
CA ALA A 147 -33.29 32.32 -27.02
C ALA A 147 -34.27 32.53 -28.17
N ARG A 148 -34.38 33.77 -28.64
CA ARG A 148 -35.42 34.19 -29.59
C ARG A 148 -34.87 34.90 -30.82
N GLY A 149 -35.56 34.72 -31.95
CA GLY A 149 -35.39 35.56 -33.15
C GLY A 149 -34.05 35.44 -33.89
N ARG A 150 -33.48 34.23 -34.02
CA ARG A 150 -32.23 34.00 -34.79
C ARG A 150 -32.32 32.73 -35.65
N THR A 151 -31.34 32.57 -36.54
CA THR A 151 -31.16 31.36 -37.37
C THR A 151 -30.18 30.35 -36.77
N SER A 152 -29.48 30.71 -35.69
CA SER A 152 -28.64 29.77 -34.93
C SER A 152 -28.32 30.25 -33.52
N TYR A 153 -28.02 29.30 -32.64
CA TYR A 153 -27.63 29.51 -31.26
C TYR A 153 -26.48 28.57 -30.86
N ASN A 154 -25.60 29.06 -29.99
CA ASN A 154 -24.67 28.23 -29.21
C ASN A 154 -24.85 28.61 -27.76
N PHE A 155 -24.91 27.63 -26.87
CA PHE A 155 -25.14 27.89 -25.45
C PHE A 155 -24.39 26.90 -24.55
N LYS A 156 -24.23 27.31 -23.29
CA LYS A 156 -23.66 26.52 -22.21
C LYS A 156 -24.37 26.92 -20.91
N ILE A 157 -24.97 25.94 -20.24
CA ILE A 157 -25.74 26.11 -19.01
C ILE A 157 -25.08 25.23 -17.94
N SER A 158 -24.82 25.80 -16.77
CA SER A 158 -24.27 25.06 -15.62
C SER A 158 -25.36 24.71 -14.63
N ILE A 159 -25.42 23.46 -14.20
CA ILE A 159 -26.33 22.95 -13.18
C ILE A 159 -25.50 22.47 -11.99
N ALA A 160 -25.81 22.99 -10.80
CA ALA A 160 -24.94 22.85 -9.63
C ALA A 160 -24.86 21.41 -9.09
N SER A 161 -25.93 20.63 -9.18
CA SER A 161 -26.02 19.30 -8.58
C SER A 161 -26.85 18.34 -9.43
N LYS A 162 -26.64 17.03 -9.22
CA LYS A 162 -27.37 15.94 -9.84
C LYS A 162 -28.89 16.05 -9.66
N ASP A 163 -29.33 16.51 -8.49
CA ASP A 163 -30.75 16.62 -8.14
C ASP A 163 -31.44 17.77 -8.87
N ASN A 164 -30.67 18.75 -9.34
CA ASN A 164 -31.18 19.86 -10.14
C ASN A 164 -31.19 19.56 -11.65
N VAL A 165 -30.67 18.41 -12.08
CA VAL A 165 -30.77 17.97 -13.49
C VAL A 165 -32.16 17.35 -13.68
N PRO A 166 -33.03 17.93 -14.53
CA PRO A 166 -34.37 17.38 -14.79
C PRO A 166 -34.29 15.97 -15.36
N ASP A 167 -35.23 15.11 -14.98
CA ASP A 167 -35.29 13.73 -15.46
C ASP A 167 -35.60 13.66 -16.97
N ILE A 168 -36.37 14.62 -17.48
CA ILE A 168 -36.66 14.81 -18.90
C ILE A 168 -36.38 16.27 -19.25
N LEU A 169 -35.62 16.47 -20.33
CA LEU A 169 -35.37 17.76 -20.94
C LEU A 169 -36.13 17.84 -22.26
N TYR A 170 -36.96 18.88 -22.41
CA TYR A 170 -37.68 19.18 -23.64
C TYR A 170 -36.94 20.26 -24.42
N PHE A 171 -36.69 20.01 -25.71
CA PHE A 171 -36.04 20.93 -26.64
C PHE A 171 -37.07 21.40 -27.65
N VAL A 172 -37.50 22.65 -27.53
CA VAL A 172 -38.63 23.20 -28.28
C VAL A 172 -38.14 24.18 -29.32
N VAL A 173 -38.62 24.03 -30.56
CA VAL A 173 -38.42 24.97 -31.65
C VAL A 173 -39.76 25.60 -31.98
N GLU A 174 -39.88 26.91 -31.80
CA GLU A 174 -41.10 27.68 -32.05
C GLU A 174 -40.89 28.65 -33.21
N LYS A 175 -41.89 28.79 -34.07
CA LYS A 175 -41.90 29.74 -35.18
C LYS A 175 -42.02 31.18 -34.67
N THR A 176 -41.20 32.09 -35.21
CA THR A 176 -41.30 33.53 -34.87
C THR A 176 -42.28 34.30 -35.75
N VAL A 177 -42.60 33.80 -36.95
CA VAL A 177 -43.47 34.48 -37.91
C VAL A 177 -44.47 33.49 -38.48
N ASN A 178 -45.75 33.83 -38.45
CA ASN A 178 -46.82 33.08 -39.12
C ASN A 178 -46.77 33.32 -40.63
N VAL A 179 -45.73 32.81 -41.29
CA VAL A 179 -45.67 32.75 -42.76
C VAL A 179 -46.16 31.35 -43.18
N PRO A 180 -47.33 31.22 -43.84
CA PRO A 180 -48.00 29.93 -44.06
C PRO A 180 -47.20 28.88 -44.87
N VAL A 181 -46.12 29.29 -45.53
CA VAL A 181 -45.41 28.46 -46.52
C VAL A 181 -44.04 27.99 -46.03
N LEU A 182 -43.52 28.57 -44.96
CA LEU A 182 -42.13 28.37 -44.52
C LEU A 182 -42.07 27.66 -43.17
N ASN A 183 -41.55 26.44 -43.17
CA ASN A 183 -41.41 25.59 -41.98
C ASN A 183 -39.94 25.52 -41.56
N PRO A 184 -39.59 25.97 -40.35
CA PRO A 184 -38.22 25.89 -39.88
C PRO A 184 -37.81 24.42 -39.74
N LYS A 185 -36.64 24.11 -40.30
CA LYS A 185 -35.96 22.81 -40.18
C LYS A 185 -34.72 23.03 -39.36
N VAL A 186 -34.78 22.72 -38.08
CA VAL A 186 -33.73 23.10 -37.12
C VAL A 186 -32.96 21.88 -36.69
N ARG A 187 -31.65 21.83 -36.95
CA ARG A 187 -30.76 20.83 -36.35
C ARG A 187 -30.40 21.25 -34.94
N VAL A 188 -30.70 20.39 -33.99
CA VAL A 188 -30.43 20.54 -32.56
C VAL A 188 -29.39 19.49 -32.18
N THR A 189 -28.20 19.95 -31.76
CA THR A 189 -27.13 19.10 -31.26
C THR A 189 -26.77 19.53 -29.85
N ILE A 190 -27.05 18.71 -28.84
CA ILE A 190 -26.88 19.04 -27.42
C ILE A 190 -26.18 17.89 -26.70
N ASN A 191 -25.20 18.25 -25.89
CA ASN A 191 -24.47 17.35 -25.02
C ASN A 191 -24.62 17.78 -23.56
N ILE A 192 -24.59 16.81 -22.67
CA ILE A 192 -24.43 17.03 -21.23
C ILE A 192 -23.10 16.42 -20.78
N SER A 193 -22.30 17.20 -20.08
CA SER A 193 -21.08 16.71 -19.43
C SER A 193 -21.16 16.91 -17.93
N TRP A 194 -20.53 16.03 -17.17
CA TRP A 194 -20.47 16.10 -15.71
C TRP A 194 -19.21 15.43 -15.19
N VAL A 195 -18.95 15.61 -13.91
CA VAL A 195 -17.84 14.95 -13.22
C VAL A 195 -18.46 13.93 -12.26
N GLU A 196 -18.15 12.66 -12.47
CA GLU A 196 -18.70 11.55 -11.69
C GLU A 196 -17.62 10.90 -10.83
N LYS A 197 -17.97 10.53 -9.59
CA LYS A 197 -17.05 9.91 -8.65
C LYS A 197 -16.68 8.53 -9.16
N ALA A 198 -15.40 8.35 -9.39
CA ALA A 198 -14.83 7.08 -9.76
C ALA A 198 -15.05 6.07 -8.63
N PRO A 199 -15.24 4.77 -8.96
CA PRO A 199 -15.19 3.72 -7.96
C PRO A 199 -13.91 3.81 -7.12
N ILE A 200 -13.96 3.35 -5.86
CA ILE A 200 -12.82 3.40 -4.91
C ILE A 200 -11.52 2.83 -5.50
N ARG A 201 -11.61 1.88 -6.44
CA ARG A 201 -10.45 1.31 -7.16
C ARG A 201 -9.64 2.35 -7.93
N ASP A 202 -10.31 3.39 -8.44
CA ASP A 202 -9.72 4.40 -9.29
C ASP A 202 -9.14 5.55 -8.44
N SER A 203 -9.60 5.71 -7.19
CA SER A 203 -9.08 6.65 -6.18
C SER A 203 -8.11 6.03 -5.18
N SER A 204 -7.63 4.82 -5.44
CA SER A 204 -6.71 4.10 -4.55
C SER A 204 -5.49 3.54 -5.28
N LYS A 205 -4.43 3.32 -4.51
CA LYS A 205 -3.23 2.61 -4.91
C LYS A 205 -2.79 1.68 -3.80
N TYR A 206 -2.18 0.58 -4.20
CA TYR A 206 -1.66 -0.39 -3.25
C TYR A 206 -0.22 -0.76 -3.58
N LEU A 207 0.50 -1.15 -2.54
CA LEU A 207 1.77 -1.85 -2.61
C LEU A 207 1.55 -3.25 -2.03
N ILE A 208 1.94 -4.28 -2.79
CA ILE A 208 1.92 -5.66 -2.32
C ILE A 208 3.30 -5.97 -1.73
N LEU A 209 3.31 -6.38 -0.47
CA LEU A 209 4.47 -7.03 0.13
C LEU A 209 4.35 -8.52 -0.13
N LEU A 210 5.29 -9.04 -0.92
CA LEU A 210 5.38 -10.48 -1.16
C LEU A 210 5.67 -11.21 0.15
N PRO A 211 5.25 -12.48 0.26
CA PRO A 211 5.52 -13.30 1.43
C PRO A 211 7.02 -13.28 1.72
N ILE A 212 7.38 -12.92 2.95
CA ILE A 212 8.77 -13.05 3.38
C ILE A 212 8.90 -14.51 3.80
N LEU A 213 9.17 -15.34 2.79
CA LEU A 213 9.16 -16.79 2.90
C LEU A 213 10.09 -17.25 4.04
N VAL A 214 9.54 -18.14 4.86
CA VAL A 214 10.32 -18.91 5.82
C VAL A 214 11.13 -19.93 5.04
N ILE A 215 12.46 -19.75 4.98
CA ILE A 215 13.33 -20.77 4.41
C ILE A 215 13.29 -21.97 5.37
N ASP A 216 12.68 -23.06 4.91
CA ASP A 216 12.96 -24.38 5.45
C ASP A 216 14.34 -24.79 4.88
N GLU A 217 15.33 -24.96 5.75
CA GLU A 217 16.72 -25.29 5.38
C GLU A 217 16.85 -26.58 4.54
N SER A 218 15.75 -27.32 4.34
CA SER A 218 15.74 -28.60 3.64
C SER A 218 15.64 -28.53 2.11
N LYS A 219 15.35 -27.39 1.46
CA LYS A 219 15.19 -27.37 -0.03
C LYS A 219 15.74 -26.12 -0.73
N ASP A 220 16.71 -26.40 -1.58
CA ASP A 220 17.52 -25.57 -2.48
C ASP A 220 16.69 -24.72 -3.48
N THR A 221 15.90 -23.76 -2.99
CA THR A 221 15.06 -22.89 -3.82
C THR A 221 15.42 -21.42 -3.63
N PHE A 222 15.83 -20.81 -4.74
CA PHE A 222 16.36 -19.46 -4.88
C PHE A 222 15.25 -18.39 -4.77
N LEU A 223 14.65 -18.26 -3.59
CA LEU A 223 13.73 -17.15 -3.28
C LEU A 223 14.20 -16.45 -2.01
N ARG A 224 14.11 -15.13 -2.02
CA ARG A 224 14.64 -14.18 -1.03
C ARG A 224 13.87 -14.26 0.29
N GLY A 225 14.01 -15.38 1.02
CA GLY A 225 13.44 -15.57 2.35
C GLY A 225 14.37 -15.01 3.43
N VAL A 226 13.84 -14.17 4.32
CA VAL A 226 14.63 -13.42 5.31
C VAL A 226 14.31 -13.82 6.75
N ILE A 227 13.17 -14.48 6.97
CA ILE A 227 12.73 -14.94 8.29
C ILE A 227 13.00 -16.45 8.40
N THR A 228 13.79 -16.88 9.37
CA THR A 228 13.99 -18.32 9.61
C THR A 228 12.85 -18.92 10.44
N LYS A 229 12.73 -20.24 10.42
CA LYS A 229 11.71 -20.99 11.21
C LYS A 229 11.79 -20.66 12.71
N GLU A 230 12.99 -20.38 13.20
CA GLU A 230 13.29 -19.95 14.57
C GLU A 230 13.29 -18.42 14.72
N SER A 231 12.24 -17.77 14.22
CA SER A 231 11.96 -16.35 14.44
C SER A 231 10.86 -16.14 15.49
N LYS A 232 10.88 -14.98 16.15
CA LYS A 232 9.80 -14.49 17.03
C LYS A 232 9.75 -12.97 17.02
N ASP A 233 8.74 -12.41 17.69
CA ASP A 233 8.56 -10.96 17.87
C ASP A 233 8.58 -10.21 16.52
N ILE A 234 7.85 -10.74 15.54
CA ILE A 234 7.76 -10.15 14.19
C ILE A 234 6.89 -8.90 14.26
N VAL A 235 7.42 -7.76 13.86
CA VAL A 235 6.74 -6.47 13.89
C VAL A 235 6.92 -5.77 12.55
N LEU A 236 5.81 -5.45 11.90
CA LEU A 236 5.78 -4.56 10.74
C LEU A 236 5.56 -3.13 11.22
N LYS A 237 6.55 -2.27 11.01
CA LYS A 237 6.46 -0.86 11.38
C LYS A 237 6.79 0.05 10.21
N GLY A 238 6.41 1.31 10.35
CA GLY A 238 6.65 2.26 9.29
C GLY A 238 5.92 3.57 9.49
N TYR A 239 5.94 4.37 8.44
CA TYR A 239 5.19 5.60 8.38
C TYR A 239 4.71 5.86 6.96
N ALA A 240 3.58 6.56 6.86
CA ALA A 240 3.04 7.06 5.62
C ALA A 240 2.76 8.56 5.78
N THR A 241 3.14 9.37 4.78
CA THR A 241 2.95 10.83 4.81
C THR A 241 2.58 11.35 3.43
N GLU A 242 1.57 12.22 3.35
CA GLU A 242 1.22 12.91 2.12
C GLU A 242 2.16 14.11 1.89
N VAL A 243 2.67 14.25 0.66
CA VAL A 243 3.75 15.19 0.32
C VAL A 243 3.37 16.66 0.51
N ARG A 244 2.09 17.01 0.37
CA ARG A 244 1.54 18.37 0.49
C ARG A 244 0.71 18.58 1.77
N GLY A 245 0.74 17.63 2.71
CA GLY A 245 -0.01 17.70 3.97
C GLY A 245 -1.53 17.50 3.83
N ARG A 246 -2.01 16.97 2.71
CA ARG A 246 -3.42 16.64 2.50
C ARG A 246 -3.80 15.35 3.23
N LYS A 247 -5.09 15.01 3.23
CA LYS A 247 -5.62 13.90 4.02
C LYS A 247 -5.84 12.69 3.12
N PHE A 248 -5.30 11.55 3.54
CA PHE A 248 -5.50 10.25 2.91
C PHE A 248 -6.09 9.24 3.92
N ASN A 249 -6.60 8.14 3.40
CA ASN A 249 -6.88 6.94 4.19
C ASN A 249 -5.78 5.91 3.95
N PHE A 250 -5.37 5.22 4.99
CA PHE A 250 -4.27 4.26 4.99
C PHE A 250 -4.72 2.95 5.61
N TYR A 251 -4.41 1.85 4.95
CA TYR A 251 -4.79 0.53 5.41
C TYR A 251 -3.66 -0.48 5.21
N ILE A 252 -3.53 -1.41 6.16
CA ILE A 252 -2.66 -2.58 6.09
C ILE A 252 -3.52 -3.80 6.35
N MET A 253 -3.58 -4.72 5.39
CA MET A 253 -4.46 -5.89 5.47
C MET A 253 -3.88 -7.09 4.72
N ASP A 254 -4.41 -8.28 4.98
CA ASP A 254 -4.11 -9.47 4.17
C ASP A 254 -4.87 -9.48 2.84
N SER A 255 -4.64 -10.53 2.05
CA SER A 255 -5.28 -10.71 0.75
C SER A 255 -6.81 -10.87 0.82
N GLU A 256 -7.36 -11.52 1.85
CA GLU A 256 -8.81 -11.75 1.95
C GLU A 256 -9.52 -10.45 2.30
N ASN A 257 -9.00 -9.74 3.30
CA ASN A 257 -9.50 -8.45 3.73
C ASN A 257 -9.31 -7.38 2.65
N TYR A 258 -8.24 -7.46 1.85
CA TYR A 258 -8.08 -6.62 0.66
C TYR A 258 -9.20 -6.82 -0.36
N GLN A 259 -9.58 -8.07 -0.66
CA GLN A 259 -10.68 -8.33 -1.60
C GLN A 259 -12.02 -7.86 -1.02
N ASN A 260 -12.27 -8.11 0.27
CA ASN A 260 -13.48 -7.62 0.92
C ASN A 260 -13.56 -6.08 0.89
N TRP A 261 -12.47 -5.39 1.21
CA TRP A 261 -12.38 -3.92 1.08
C TRP A 261 -12.62 -3.47 -0.36
N PHE A 262 -11.98 -4.14 -1.33
CA PHE A 262 -12.09 -3.82 -2.76
C PHE A 262 -13.53 -3.97 -3.28
N GLU A 263 -14.29 -4.93 -2.76
CA GLU A 263 -15.68 -5.18 -3.11
C GLU A 263 -16.69 -4.38 -2.28
N GLY A 264 -16.23 -3.54 -1.33
CA GLY A 264 -17.11 -2.80 -0.43
C GLY A 264 -17.82 -3.66 0.62
N LYS A 265 -17.29 -4.87 0.89
CA LYS A 265 -17.75 -5.77 1.95
C LYS A 265 -17.10 -5.42 3.29
N THR A 266 -17.59 -6.01 4.37
CA THR A 266 -16.97 -5.91 5.69
C THR A 266 -15.58 -6.56 5.69
N TYR A 267 -14.60 -5.88 6.26
CA TYR A 267 -13.21 -6.34 6.37
C TYR A 267 -12.64 -6.00 7.76
N VAL A 268 -11.52 -6.64 8.11
CA VAL A 268 -10.72 -6.34 9.30
C VAL A 268 -9.28 -6.09 8.85
N ALA A 269 -8.84 -4.84 8.94
CA ALA A 269 -7.44 -4.49 8.67
C ALA A 269 -6.56 -4.80 9.87
N TYR A 270 -5.28 -5.08 9.64
CA TYR A 270 -4.26 -5.08 10.70
C TYR A 270 -4.03 -3.68 11.25
N PHE A 271 -4.22 -2.67 10.40
CA PHE A 271 -4.14 -1.26 10.74
C PHE A 271 -4.97 -0.46 9.76
N ASP A 272 -5.80 0.45 10.27
CA ASP A 272 -6.53 1.42 9.48
C ASP A 272 -6.50 2.80 10.15
N GLU A 273 -6.17 3.82 9.36
CA GLU A 273 -6.22 5.22 9.77
C GLU A 273 -6.84 6.03 8.65
N LYS A 274 -7.85 6.83 8.97
CA LYS A 274 -8.64 7.57 7.97
C LYS A 274 -8.48 9.06 8.16
N ASN A 275 -8.51 9.80 7.05
CA ASN A 275 -8.47 11.25 7.05
C ASN A 275 -7.24 11.83 7.78
N VAL A 276 -6.07 11.22 7.56
CA VAL A 276 -4.79 11.60 8.18
C VAL A 276 -3.85 12.22 7.14
N SER A 277 -2.98 13.15 7.54
CA SER A 277 -1.93 13.70 6.66
C SER A 277 -0.58 12.99 6.83
N SER A 278 -0.45 12.25 7.91
CA SER A 278 0.66 11.36 8.21
C SER A 278 0.22 10.34 9.25
N THR A 279 0.77 9.14 9.21
CA THR A 279 0.54 8.12 10.24
C THR A 279 1.82 7.31 10.49
N LEU A 280 1.99 6.88 11.73
CA LEU A 280 3.05 5.99 12.21
C LEU A 280 2.38 4.71 12.71
N PHE A 281 2.92 3.56 12.34
CA PHE A 281 2.35 2.27 12.74
C PHE A 281 3.43 1.30 13.19
N SER A 282 3.04 0.37 14.07
CA SER A 282 3.86 -0.72 14.57
C SER A 282 2.94 -1.89 14.91
N ILE A 283 2.86 -2.86 14.02
CA ILE A 283 1.88 -3.94 14.03
C ILE A 283 2.61 -5.25 14.36
N PRO A 284 2.31 -5.91 15.48
CA PRO A 284 2.81 -7.26 15.72
C PRO A 284 2.14 -8.23 14.74
N LEU A 285 2.93 -9.06 14.07
CA LEU A 285 2.45 -10.07 13.14
C LEU A 285 2.71 -11.47 13.68
N THR A 286 1.77 -12.38 13.45
CA THR A 286 2.05 -13.81 13.61
C THR A 286 2.94 -14.29 12.46
N LYS A 287 3.54 -15.49 12.61
CA LYS A 287 4.34 -16.11 11.54
C LYS A 287 3.53 -16.32 10.26
N ASP A 288 2.27 -16.75 10.41
CA ASP A 288 1.38 -17.00 9.28
C ASP A 288 1.04 -15.68 8.55
N GLN A 289 0.78 -14.61 9.30
CA GLN A 289 0.51 -13.29 8.73
C GLN A 289 1.75 -12.72 8.00
N ALA A 290 2.93 -12.81 8.60
CA ALA A 290 4.19 -12.36 7.98
C ALA A 290 4.58 -13.20 6.75
N SER A 291 4.09 -14.44 6.67
CA SER A 291 4.26 -15.34 5.52
C SER A 291 3.13 -15.22 4.49
N SER A 292 2.18 -14.31 4.69
CA SER A 292 1.08 -14.05 3.75
C SER A 292 1.34 -12.79 2.91
N LEU A 293 0.54 -12.59 1.88
CA LEU A 293 0.55 -11.33 1.13
C LEU A 293 -0.04 -10.23 2.01
N ILE A 294 0.72 -9.15 2.21
CA ILE A 294 0.26 -7.96 2.92
C ILE A 294 0.06 -6.84 1.91
N TYR A 295 -1.14 -6.26 1.92
CA TYR A 295 -1.52 -5.13 1.09
C TYR A 295 -1.42 -3.85 1.91
N ILE A 296 -0.62 -2.91 1.40
CA ILE A 296 -0.53 -1.55 1.91
C ILE A 296 -1.32 -0.66 0.97
N VAL A 297 -2.49 -0.21 1.42
CA VAL A 297 -3.45 0.52 0.60
C VAL A 297 -3.48 1.99 1.02
N VAL A 298 -3.39 2.86 0.02
CA VAL A 298 -3.64 4.29 0.15
C VAL A 298 -4.89 4.60 -0.67
N GLU A 299 -5.84 5.30 -0.06
CA GLU A 299 -7.04 5.80 -0.72
C GLU A 299 -7.08 7.31 -0.53
N ASN A 300 -7.48 8.03 -1.57
CA ASN A 300 -7.75 9.46 -1.52
C ASN A 300 -9.21 9.70 -1.07
N PRO A 301 -9.46 10.17 0.18
CA PRO A 301 -10.78 10.52 0.65
C PRO A 301 -11.28 11.86 0.08
N LEU A 302 -10.38 12.69 -0.47
CA LEU A 302 -10.61 14.09 -0.84
C LEU A 302 -10.50 14.34 -2.36
N LEU A 303 -11.57 13.96 -3.03
CA LEU A 303 -12.55 14.85 -3.68
C LEU A 303 -12.18 15.93 -4.69
N ASP A 304 -10.95 16.17 -5.17
CA ASP A 304 -10.74 16.98 -6.41
C ASP A 304 -9.31 17.02 -6.95
N VAL A 305 -8.31 16.64 -6.15
CA VAL A 305 -6.92 16.72 -6.58
C VAL A 305 -6.19 15.43 -6.26
N ASP A 306 -5.33 14.99 -7.18
CA ASP A 306 -4.46 13.85 -6.96
C ASP A 306 -3.54 14.08 -5.76
N GLU A 307 -3.25 13.02 -5.02
CA GLU A 307 -2.37 13.02 -3.86
C GLU A 307 -1.18 12.10 -4.07
N THR A 308 -0.08 12.39 -3.38
CA THR A 308 1.09 11.54 -3.38
C THR A 308 1.46 11.21 -1.96
N VAL A 309 1.30 9.93 -1.59
CA VAL A 309 1.65 9.43 -0.26
C VAL A 309 2.97 8.68 -0.37
N LYS A 310 3.95 9.08 0.45
CA LYS A 310 5.21 8.36 0.61
C LYS A 310 5.09 7.37 1.75
N VAL A 311 5.48 6.11 1.50
CA VAL A 311 5.39 5.03 2.47
C VAL A 311 6.77 4.43 2.72
N THR A 312 7.12 4.27 3.99
CA THR A 312 8.31 3.53 4.44
C THR A 312 7.88 2.36 5.30
N LEU A 313 8.42 1.18 5.01
CA LEU A 313 8.06 -0.09 5.64
C LEU A 313 9.32 -0.80 6.11
N ILE A 314 9.33 -1.18 7.38
CA ILE A 314 10.43 -1.90 8.02
C ILE A 314 9.82 -3.11 8.72
N LEU A 315 10.32 -4.29 8.38
CA LEU A 315 10.04 -5.48 9.15
C LEU A 315 11.15 -5.67 10.19
N GLU A 316 10.78 -5.90 11.44
CA GLU A 316 11.70 -6.30 12.50
C GLU A 316 11.31 -7.66 13.06
N TRP A 317 12.31 -8.46 13.42
CA TRP A 317 12.09 -9.75 14.09
C TRP A 317 13.30 -10.10 14.94
N ARG A 318 13.12 -11.06 15.84
CA ARG A 318 14.21 -11.71 16.56
C ARG A 318 14.46 -13.07 15.99
N GLU A 319 15.73 -13.34 15.71
CA GLU A 319 16.19 -14.60 15.14
C GLU A 319 17.06 -15.35 16.16
N LYS A 320 16.87 -16.66 16.27
CA LYS A 320 17.77 -17.49 17.07
C LYS A 320 19.13 -17.55 16.38
N THR A 321 20.21 -17.38 17.15
CA THR A 321 21.56 -17.39 16.59
C THR A 321 21.86 -18.75 15.98
N SER A 322 22.40 -18.77 14.75
CA SER A 322 22.58 -19.99 13.99
C SER A 322 23.48 -21.00 14.70
N ILE A 323 23.16 -22.29 14.49
CA ILE A 323 23.91 -23.45 14.99
C ILE A 323 25.40 -23.33 14.66
N ALA A 324 25.78 -22.74 13.52
CA ALA A 324 27.18 -22.55 13.15
C ALA A 324 27.98 -21.68 14.15
N THR A 325 27.34 -20.66 14.75
CA THR A 325 27.97 -19.83 15.78
C THR A 325 28.15 -20.63 17.07
N ILE A 326 27.13 -21.40 17.44
CA ILE A 326 27.15 -22.31 18.59
C ILE A 326 28.23 -23.39 18.41
N ILE A 327 28.35 -23.97 17.21
CA ILE A 327 29.38 -24.97 16.86
C ILE A 327 30.77 -24.37 17.01
N ARG A 328 31.00 -23.13 16.55
CA ARG A 328 32.32 -22.49 16.67
C ARG A 328 32.73 -22.31 18.13
N GLU A 329 31.81 -21.83 18.97
CA GLU A 329 32.07 -21.65 20.40
C GLU A 329 32.23 -22.99 21.13
N TRP A 330 31.45 -24.00 20.74
CA TRP A 330 31.57 -25.35 21.26
C TRP A 330 32.88 -26.03 20.86
N ILE A 331 33.32 -25.90 19.60
CA ILE A 331 34.63 -26.40 19.14
C ILE A 331 35.75 -25.73 19.94
N LEU A 332 35.69 -24.41 20.15
CA LEU A 332 36.70 -23.71 20.92
C LEU A 332 36.75 -24.18 22.38
N GLY A 333 35.59 -24.29 23.04
CA GLY A 333 35.50 -24.82 24.41
C GLY A 333 35.96 -26.28 24.50
N GLY A 334 35.60 -27.11 23.53
CA GLY A 334 36.01 -28.51 23.41
C GLY A 334 37.52 -28.66 23.24
N VAL A 335 38.14 -27.87 22.34
CA VAL A 335 39.60 -27.87 22.14
C VAL A 335 40.34 -27.48 23.41
N ILE A 336 39.89 -26.43 24.11
CA ILE A 336 40.50 -26.00 25.38
C ILE A 336 40.38 -27.11 26.45
N THR A 337 39.23 -27.78 26.51
CA THR A 337 38.98 -28.90 27.44
C THR A 337 39.91 -30.08 27.16
N ILE A 338 40.04 -30.48 25.90
CA ILE A 338 40.92 -31.59 25.48
C ILE A 338 42.39 -31.25 25.79
N LEU A 339 42.85 -30.04 25.48
CA LEU A 339 44.20 -29.60 25.81
C LEU A 339 44.46 -29.61 27.32
N GLY A 340 43.51 -29.11 28.12
CA GLY A 340 43.60 -29.16 29.59
C GLY A 340 43.74 -30.60 30.10
N PHE A 341 42.94 -31.52 29.56
CA PHE A 341 43.03 -32.94 29.89
C PHE A 341 44.38 -33.57 29.51
N ILE A 342 44.92 -33.24 28.33
CA ILE A 342 46.25 -33.71 27.91
C ILE A 342 47.34 -33.25 28.89
N PHE A 343 47.32 -31.99 29.33
CA PHE A 343 48.29 -31.50 30.33
C PHE A 343 48.18 -32.24 31.67
N ILE A 344 46.96 -32.55 32.12
CA ILE A 344 46.72 -33.36 33.32
C ILE A 344 47.35 -34.76 33.17
N MET A 345 47.14 -35.41 32.03
CA MET A 345 47.71 -36.74 31.74
C MET A 345 49.24 -36.72 31.67
N ILE A 346 49.84 -35.72 31.01
CA ILE A 346 51.30 -35.53 30.95
C ILE A 346 51.87 -35.32 32.36
N ALA A 347 51.26 -34.46 33.16
CA ALA A 347 51.69 -34.25 34.54
C ALA A 347 51.59 -35.54 35.37
N GLY A 348 50.51 -36.30 35.23
CA GLY A 348 50.33 -37.60 35.90
C GLY A 348 51.42 -38.61 35.52
N LEU A 349 51.75 -38.71 34.22
CA LEU A 349 52.82 -39.58 33.73
C LEU A 349 54.20 -39.15 34.25
N LEU A 350 54.50 -37.85 34.27
CA LEU A 350 55.76 -37.33 34.81
C LEU A 350 55.89 -37.60 36.32
N ILE A 351 54.82 -37.44 37.10
CA ILE A 351 54.79 -37.80 38.52
C ILE A 351 55.07 -39.30 38.70
N TYR A 352 54.47 -40.15 37.84
CA TYR A 352 54.68 -41.59 37.88
C TYR A 352 56.15 -41.97 37.61
N ILE A 353 56.75 -41.37 36.57
CA ILE A 353 58.17 -41.60 36.23
C ILE A 353 59.09 -41.12 37.35
N LEU A 354 58.83 -39.96 37.96
CA LEU A 354 59.64 -39.43 39.07
C LEU A 354 59.53 -40.23 40.37
N LYS A 355 58.53 -41.11 40.46
CA LYS A 355 58.32 -41.98 41.61
C LYS A 355 59.05 -43.33 41.46
N GLN A 356 59.35 -43.74 40.23
CA GLN A 356 60.22 -44.88 39.95
C GLN A 356 61.69 -44.49 40.14
#